data_AF-A0A396HYW3-F1
#
_entry.id   AF-A0A396HYW3-F1
#
_cell.length_a   1.000
_cell.length_b   1.000
_cell.length_c   1.000
_cell.angle_alpha   90.00
_cell.angle_beta   90.00
_cell.angle_gamma   90.00
#
_symmetry.space_group_name_H-M   'P 1'
#
loop_
_entity.id
_entity.type
_entity.pdbx_description
1 polymer ?
#
loop_
_entity_poly.entity_id
_entity_poly.type
_entity_poly.pdbx_seq_one_letter_code
_entity_poly.pdbx_strand_id
1 'polypeptide(L)'
;MNSSKRLWSFLNKPKDCGVNSNRYVFLSFCGEDTRYSFTGFLYHALCREGFKIFMDDEGLEGGNQISQTLLKAIEKSRLSIVVLSENYGVQEDK
;
A
#
# COMPACT_ATOMS: atom_id res chain seq x y z
N MET A 1 7.53 -24.71 -9.02
CA MET A 1 7.33 -23.31 -8.60
C MET A 1 6.00 -22.85 -9.20
N ASN A 2 4.98 -22.60 -8.39
CA ASN A 2 3.58 -22.42 -8.81
C ASN A 2 3.28 -21.00 -9.29
N SER A 3 2.44 -20.89 -10.33
CA SER A 3 2.07 -19.63 -11.00
C SER A 3 1.51 -18.58 -10.04
N SER A 4 0.83 -18.99 -8.97
CA SER A 4 0.35 -18.07 -7.91
C SER A 4 1.50 -17.37 -7.17
N LYS A 5 2.63 -18.04 -6.91
CA LYS A 5 3.80 -17.40 -6.27
C LYS A 5 4.43 -16.33 -7.17
N ARG A 6 4.34 -16.51 -8.49
CA ARG A 6 4.84 -15.56 -9.49
C ARG A 6 3.96 -14.32 -9.58
N LEU A 7 2.63 -14.50 -9.60
CA LEU A 7 1.67 -13.40 -9.63
C LEU A 7 1.69 -12.59 -8.32
N TRP A 8 1.75 -13.28 -7.17
CA TRP A 8 1.83 -12.64 -5.86
C TRP A 8 3.13 -11.85 -5.65
N SER A 9 4.25 -12.35 -6.17
CA SER A 9 5.53 -11.63 -6.13
C SER A 9 5.56 -10.47 -7.13
N PHE A 10 4.74 -10.50 -8.19
CA PHE A 10 4.59 -9.40 -9.14
C PHE A 10 3.78 -8.23 -8.57
N LEU A 11 2.69 -8.53 -7.85
CA LEU A 11 1.81 -7.52 -7.27
C LEU A 11 2.44 -6.81 -6.05
N ASN A 12 3.29 -7.52 -5.29
CA ASN A 12 3.95 -6.97 -4.10
C ASN A 12 5.32 -6.29 -4.37
N LYS A 13 5.64 -5.98 -5.63
CA LYS A 13 6.80 -5.13 -5.90
C LYS A 13 6.43 -3.68 -5.63
N PRO A 14 7.17 -2.95 -4.79
CA PRO A 14 7.04 -1.50 -4.75
C PRO A 14 7.22 -1.01 -6.19
N LYS A 15 6.26 -0.23 -6.68
CA LYS A 15 6.38 0.33 -8.02
C LYS A 15 7.51 1.36 -7.96
N ASP A 16 8.70 0.94 -8.41
CA ASP A 16 9.86 1.80 -8.48
C ASP A 16 9.55 2.95 -9.45
N CYS A 17 9.33 4.13 -8.91
CA CYS A 17 9.09 5.36 -9.64
C CYS A 17 10.37 5.96 -10.25
N GLY A 18 11.43 5.15 -10.42
CA GLY A 18 12.63 5.52 -11.17
C GLY A 18 13.74 6.22 -10.39
N VAL A 19 13.70 6.31 -9.06
CA VAL A 19 14.75 6.98 -8.26
C VAL A 19 15.36 6.05 -7.20
N ASN A 20 16.68 6.01 -7.14
CA ASN A 20 17.46 5.21 -6.20
C ASN A 20 17.57 5.89 -4.82
N SER A 21 16.42 6.05 -4.15
CA SER A 21 16.30 6.63 -2.81
C SER A 21 15.87 5.56 -1.80
N ASN A 22 16.57 5.44 -0.67
CA ASN A 22 16.20 4.55 0.44
C ASN A 22 15.06 5.14 1.30
N ARG A 23 14.08 5.80 0.67
CA ARG A 23 12.98 6.50 1.33
C ARG A 23 11.68 5.74 1.08
N TYR A 24 11.39 4.80 1.98
CA TYR A 24 10.14 4.05 1.96
C TYR A 24 9.06 4.78 2.75
N VAL A 25 7.87 4.83 2.15
CA VAL A 25 6.64 5.38 2.74
C VAL A 25 5.61 4.27 2.79
N PHE A 26 5.03 4.08 3.96
CA PHE A 26 3.85 3.24 4.13
C PHE A 26 2.60 4.10 3.97
N LEU A 27 1.67 3.71 3.09
CA LEU A 27 0.44 4.42 2.79
C LEU A 27 -0.75 3.49 3.04
N SER A 28 -1.54 3.77 4.09
CA SER A 28 -2.75 3.02 4.44
C SER A 28 -3.99 3.85 4.12
N PHE A 29 -4.97 3.24 3.46
CA PHE A 29 -6.19 3.90 3.01
C PHE A 29 -7.31 2.89 2.75
N CYS A 30 -8.56 3.36 2.80
CA CYS A 30 -9.69 2.58 2.30
C CYS A 30 -9.77 2.71 0.78
N GLY A 31 -9.58 1.58 0.09
CA GLY A 31 -9.55 1.52 -1.37
C GLY A 31 -10.89 1.92 -2.02
N GLU A 32 -11.99 1.59 -1.36
CA GLU A 32 -13.33 1.95 -1.82
C GLU A 32 -13.54 3.47 -1.84
N ASP A 33 -13.08 4.16 -0.80
CA ASP A 33 -13.33 5.59 -0.64
C ASP A 33 -12.36 6.47 -1.45
N THR A 34 -11.07 6.10 -1.50
CA THR A 34 -10.01 7.07 -1.86
C THR A 34 -9.04 6.63 -2.95
N ARG A 35 -9.09 5.38 -3.43
CA ARG A 35 -8.09 4.82 -4.37
C ARG A 35 -7.91 5.68 -5.63
N TYR A 36 -9.01 6.09 -6.25
CA TYR A 36 -9.00 6.84 -7.52
C TYR A 36 -9.13 8.36 -7.34
N SER A 37 -9.14 8.84 -6.10
CA SER A 37 -9.25 10.26 -5.77
C SER A 37 -7.98 10.74 -5.06
N PHE A 38 -8.08 11.14 -3.78
CA PHE A 38 -6.99 11.71 -3.02
C PHE A 38 -5.75 10.80 -2.95
N THR A 39 -5.94 9.51 -2.66
CA THR A 39 -4.84 8.55 -2.51
C THR A 39 -4.10 8.35 -3.83
N GLY A 40 -4.82 8.31 -4.96
CA GLY A 40 -4.22 8.24 -6.29
C GLY A 40 -3.31 9.43 -6.58
N PHE A 41 -3.78 10.65 -6.32
CA PHE A 41 -2.97 11.86 -6.48
C PHE A 41 -1.76 11.88 -5.55
N LEU A 42 -1.94 11.50 -4.29
CA LEU A 42 -0.87 11.42 -3.30
C LEU A 42 0.21 10.41 -3.71
N TYR A 43 -0.19 9.23 -4.18
CA TYR A 43 0.71 8.22 -4.70
C TYR A 43 1.56 8.77 -5.86
N HIS A 44 0.93 9.42 -6.84
CA HIS A 44 1.64 10.00 -7.98
C HIS A 44 2.61 11.12 -7.57
N ALA A 45 2.22 11.98 -6.63
CA ALA A 45 3.08 13.03 -6.11
C ALA A 45 4.31 12.46 -5.39
N LEU A 46 4.12 11.49 -4.50
CA LEU A 46 5.20 10.82 -3.78
C LEU A 46 6.13 10.05 -4.72
N CYS A 47 5.57 9.39 -5.75
CA CYS A 47 6.36 8.75 -6.79
C CYS A 47 7.21 9.76 -7.57
N ARG A 48 6.66 10.93 -7.92
CA ARG A 48 7.40 11.99 -8.61
C ARG A 48 8.60 12.49 -7.78
N GLU A 49 8.46 12.54 -6.46
CA GLU A 49 9.52 12.92 -5.53
C GLU A 49 10.52 11.79 -5.20
N GLY A 50 10.37 10.62 -5.85
CA GLY A 50 11.30 9.50 -5.73
C GLY A 50 11.10 8.63 -4.48
N PHE A 51 9.93 8.68 -3.84
CA PHE A 51 9.61 7.80 -2.72
C PHE A 51 9.16 6.42 -3.19
N LYS A 52 9.59 5.38 -2.45
CA LYS A 52 9.12 4.01 -2.64
C LYS A 52 7.91 3.77 -1.74
N ILE A 53 6.75 3.56 -2.33
CA ILE A 53 5.49 3.52 -1.59
C ILE A 53 5.01 2.07 -1.46
N PHE A 54 4.69 1.68 -0.23
CA PHE A 54 3.93 0.48 0.07
C PHE A 54 2.49 0.88 0.33
N MET A 55 1.56 0.38 -0.49
CA MET A 55 0.14 0.66 -0.37
C MET A 55 -0.54 -0.48 0.37
N ASP A 56 -1.24 -0.15 1.43
CA ASP A 56 -2.16 -1.04 2.13
C ASP A 56 -3.58 -0.65 1.73
N ASP A 57 -4.18 -1.52 0.94
CA ASP A 57 -5.48 -1.31 0.32
C ASP A 57 -6.47 -2.26 0.99
N GLU A 58 -7.18 -1.73 2.00
CA GLU A 58 -8.11 -2.51 2.81
C GLU A 58 -9.34 -3.01 2.02
N GLY A 59 -9.53 -2.55 0.77
CA GLY A 59 -10.64 -2.95 -0.10
C GLY A 59 -10.45 -4.26 -0.87
N LEU A 60 -9.34 -4.98 -0.68
CA LEU A 60 -9.12 -6.32 -1.25
C LEU A 60 -9.30 -7.37 -0.16
N GLU A 61 -10.41 -8.12 -0.26
CA GLU A 61 -10.78 -9.28 0.58
C GLU A 61 -9.58 -10.03 1.17
N GLY A 62 -9.28 -9.82 2.45
CA GLY A 62 -8.14 -10.49 3.08
C GLY A 62 -7.76 -10.05 4.50
N GLY A 63 -8.71 -9.52 5.28
CA GLY A 63 -8.50 -8.97 6.62
C GLY A 63 -8.17 -9.96 7.74
N ASN A 64 -7.41 -11.04 7.51
CA ASN A 64 -7.10 -12.00 8.59
C ASN A 64 -5.61 -12.27 8.83
N GLN A 65 -4.69 -11.72 8.04
CA GLN A 65 -3.26 -11.82 8.33
C GLN A 65 -2.55 -10.53 7.94
N ILE A 66 -1.90 -9.88 8.91
CA ILE A 66 -0.88 -8.87 8.63
C ILE A 66 0.17 -9.57 7.75
N SER A 67 0.18 -9.24 6.45
CA SER A 67 1.07 -9.94 5.54
C SER A 67 2.52 -9.71 5.98
N GLN A 68 3.38 -10.72 5.87
CA GLN A 68 4.80 -10.54 6.20
C GLN A 68 5.45 -9.42 5.36
N THR A 69 4.84 -9.08 4.22
CA THR A 69 5.21 -7.94 3.38
C THR A 69 4.82 -6.61 4.02
N LEU A 70 3.63 -6.52 4.62
CA LEU A 70 3.15 -5.37 5.37
C LEU A 70 4.06 -5.08 6.58
N LEU A 71 4.43 -6.11 7.35
CA LEU A 71 5.40 -5.98 8.44
C LEU A 71 6.76 -5.48 7.94
N LYS A 72 7.29 -6.07 6.87
CA LYS A 72 8.56 -5.61 6.26
C LYS A 72 8.47 -4.20 5.71
N ALA A 73 7.31 -3.78 5.21
CA ALA A 73 7.08 -2.42 4.75
C ALA A 73 7.12 -1.44 5.92
N ILE A 74 6.48 -1.76 7.04
CA ILE A 74 6.53 -0.96 8.27
C ILE A 74 7.96 -0.87 8.80
N GLU A 75 8.68 -1.99 8.89
CA GLU A 75 10.08 -2.01 9.37
C GLU A 75 11.04 -1.21 8.47
N LYS A 76 10.81 -1.20 7.15
CA LYS A 76 11.66 -0.48 6.20
C LYS A 76 11.25 0.98 6.02
N SER A 77 10.02 1.34 6.36
CA SER A 77 9.48 2.68 6.15
C SER A 77 9.92 3.61 7.26
N ARG A 78 10.40 4.79 6.87
CA ARG A 78 10.73 5.88 7.81
C ARG A 78 9.55 6.84 8.00
N LEU A 79 8.51 6.67 7.19
CA LEU A 79 7.32 7.51 7.17
C LEU A 79 6.08 6.62 6.96
N SER A 80 5.04 6.88 7.74
CA SER A 80 3.71 6.28 7.58
C SER A 80 2.70 7.39 7.34
N ILE A 81 1.84 7.20 6.33
CA ILE A 81 0.74 8.10 5.98
C ILE A 81 -0.54 7.28 6.02
N VAL A 82 -1.50 7.74 6.82
CA VAL A 82 -2.81 7.12 6.95
C VAL A 82 -3.84 8.08 6.39
N VAL A 83 -4.59 7.65 5.38
CA VAL A 83 -5.68 8.41 4.77
C VAL A 83 -6.99 7.96 5.39
N LEU A 84 -7.51 8.77 6.31
CA LEU A 84 -8.79 8.51 6.96
C LEU A 84 -9.93 8.94 6.06
N SER A 85 -10.89 8.03 5.88
CA SER A 85 -12.12 8.22 5.13
C SER A 85 -13.29 7.62 5.90
N GLU A 86 -14.52 7.84 5.42
CA GLU A 86 -15.75 7.44 6.11
C GLU A 86 -15.78 5.93 6.44
N ASN A 87 -15.30 5.08 5.52
CA ASN A 87 -15.33 3.63 5.68
C ASN A 87 -13.99 3.03 6.13
N TYR A 88 -13.02 3.83 6.58
CA TYR A 88 -11.69 3.33 6.95
C TYR A 88 -11.70 2.35 8.14
N GLY A 89 -12.62 2.51 9.09
CA GLY A 89 -12.73 1.62 10.25
C GLY A 89 -13.94 0.70 10.21
N VAL A 90 -14.62 0.61 9.07
CA VAL A 90 -15.89 -0.12 8.96
C VAL A 90 -15.58 -1.57 8.65
N GLN A 91 -15.62 -2.41 9.67
CA GLN A 91 -15.58 -3.86 9.53
C GLN A 91 -17.04 -4.33 9.49
N GLU A 92 -17.52 -4.83 8.34
CA GLU A 92 -18.84 -5.46 8.29
C GLU A 92 -18.82 -6.71 9.19
N ASP A 93 -19.59 -6.68 10.27
CA ASP A 93 -19.92 -7.87 11.06
C ASP A 93 -20.68 -8.85 10.15
N LYS A 94 -19.98 -9.86 9.62
CA LYS A 94 -20.56 -11.01 8.89
C LYS A 94 -20.67 -12.23 9.78
#